data_AF-A0A3C1H5I3-F1
#
_entry.id   AF-A0A3C1H5I3-F1
#
_cell.length_a   1.000
_cell.length_b   1.000
_cell.length_c   1.000
_cell.angle_alpha   90.00
_cell.angle_beta   90.00
_cell.angle_gamma   90.00
#
_symmetry.space_group_name_H-M   'P 1'
#
loop_
_entity.id
_entity.type
_entity.pdbx_description
1 polymer ?
#
loop_
_entity_poly.entity_id
_entity_poly.type
_entity_poly.pdbx_seq_one_letter_code
_entity_poly.pdbx_strand_id
1 'polypeptide(L)'
;MDDNRPHGRKKTYGGPTTGGYKRGDGLGTGPVGSQDGYAGRKTGSGSVGKRAAAGGGGTILLLVIGFILLKSCSGGGALSDLGGLAENFSGLQGGELPYQSQQNDTEYVAPSAEPVNTSVASGSRAKYTEILGNNKDTVTLMLYVCGTDLESKSGMASSDLQEIASSRYGDNVNVIVYTGGCKGWKTSGISTSVNQIYQLTDGKLRTLEKDMGNKAMTDPATLSEFIRYCAKNFPANRNDLIFWDHGGGSVTGYGYDEKLRNGGSMSLAGISKALRDGGVKFDFVGFDACLMATAETALMLNDYADYMVASEETEPGIGWYYTDWMTKLGSNTSISTLELGKSICDDFTSACARRCPGQKTTLSVIDLAEFANTVPSQLSAFADSISNKLTNKEYQDVSDARYHSREFATSSKIDQVDLVDLAMNMNTDEGKKLADALQKAVKYNRTSSNMTNAYG
;
A
#
# COMPACT_ATOMS: atom_id res chain seq x y z
N MET A 1 2.71 67.99 -20.63
CA MET A 1 3.17 66.80 -21.36
C MET A 1 3.52 65.76 -20.32
N ASP A 2 2.93 64.59 -20.54
CA ASP A 2 3.14 63.28 -19.92
C ASP A 2 2.75 63.06 -18.45
N ASP A 3 2.13 61.94 -18.06
CA ASP A 3 1.13 61.08 -18.68
C ASP A 3 0.57 60.16 -17.57
N ASN A 4 -0.62 59.62 -17.81
CA ASN A 4 -1.42 58.75 -16.94
C ASN A 4 -0.69 57.58 -16.24
N ARG A 5 -0.99 57.36 -14.95
CA ARG A 5 -1.02 56.02 -14.32
C ARG A 5 -2.23 55.86 -13.36
N PRO A 6 -2.91 54.71 -13.35
CA PRO A 6 -4.17 54.51 -12.61
C PRO A 6 -3.96 54.27 -11.09
N HIS A 7 -4.83 54.88 -10.28
CA HIS A 7 -4.88 54.71 -8.83
C HIS A 7 -5.56 53.39 -8.43
N GLY A 8 -4.92 52.63 -7.53
CA GLY A 8 -5.48 51.45 -6.88
C GLY A 8 -6.66 51.79 -5.96
N ARG A 9 -7.64 50.88 -5.92
CA ARG A 9 -8.94 50.99 -5.23
C ARG A 9 -8.76 51.21 -3.72
N LYS A 10 -9.23 52.35 -3.20
CA LYS A 10 -9.40 52.63 -1.75
C LYS A 10 -10.48 51.72 -1.16
N LYS A 11 -10.20 51.05 -0.03
CA LYS A 11 -11.21 50.39 0.81
C LYS A 11 -11.94 51.44 1.66
N THR A 12 -13.25 51.56 1.48
CA THR A 12 -14.14 52.37 2.32
C THR A 12 -14.61 51.54 3.52
N TYR A 13 -14.36 52.04 4.74
CA TYR A 13 -15.04 51.60 5.96
C TYR A 13 -16.27 52.50 6.18
N GLY A 14 -17.43 51.90 6.42
CA GLY A 14 -18.62 52.60 6.92
C GLY A 14 -19.95 51.93 6.56
N GLY A 15 -20.61 51.32 7.55
CA GLY A 15 -22.02 50.89 7.47
C GLY A 15 -22.37 49.78 8.49
N PRO A 16 -23.56 49.78 9.13
CA PRO A 16 -23.70 49.45 10.56
C PRO A 16 -24.02 47.98 10.88
N THR A 17 -23.72 47.64 12.14
CA THR A 17 -23.94 46.39 12.87
C THR A 17 -25.41 45.94 12.91
N THR A 18 -25.65 44.66 12.62
CA THR A 18 -26.85 43.92 13.07
C THR A 18 -26.50 42.46 13.40
N GLY A 19 -26.82 42.04 14.63
CA GLY A 19 -27.25 40.68 14.97
C GLY A 19 -26.17 39.59 15.09
N GLY A 20 -25.62 39.42 16.28
CA GLY A 20 -24.92 38.18 16.65
C GLY A 20 -25.89 37.01 16.82
N TYR A 21 -25.60 35.89 16.15
CA TYR A 21 -26.14 34.57 16.50
C TYR A 21 -24.98 33.67 16.89
N LYS A 22 -24.91 33.30 18.17
CA LYS A 22 -24.15 32.13 18.63
C LYS A 22 -24.97 30.89 18.26
N ARG A 23 -24.40 30.00 17.45
CA ARG A 23 -24.77 28.58 17.44
C ARG A 23 -23.59 27.79 18.00
N GLY A 24 -23.80 27.20 19.18
CA GLY A 24 -23.16 25.94 19.56
C GLY A 24 -23.66 24.82 18.64
N ASP A 25 -23.12 23.61 18.65
CA ASP A 25 -22.25 22.97 19.63
C ASP A 25 -21.13 22.23 18.89
N GLY A 26 -19.96 22.20 19.52
CA GLY A 26 -18.83 21.40 19.06
C GLY A 26 -19.19 19.92 19.02
N LEU A 27 -18.51 19.21 18.12
CA LEU A 27 -18.51 17.76 18.01
C LEU A 27 -18.30 17.17 19.41
N GLY A 28 -19.35 16.58 19.96
CA GLY A 28 -19.32 15.88 21.24
C GLY A 28 -18.41 14.66 21.12
N THR A 29 -17.14 14.85 21.39
CA THR A 29 -16.22 13.76 21.70
C THR A 29 -16.63 13.23 23.07
N GLY A 30 -17.34 12.11 23.07
CA GLY A 30 -17.58 11.36 24.29
C GLY A 30 -16.25 10.94 24.94
N PRO A 31 -16.20 10.76 26.26
CA PRO A 31 -14.96 10.46 26.96
C PRO A 31 -14.43 9.09 26.55
N VAL A 32 -13.23 9.07 25.99
CA VAL A 32 -12.40 7.86 25.92
C VAL A 32 -11.74 7.66 27.27
N GLY A 33 -11.95 6.48 27.88
CA GLY A 33 -11.13 6.02 29.01
C GLY A 33 -11.59 6.40 30.44
N SER A 34 -12.81 6.05 30.86
CA SER A 34 -13.08 5.82 32.29
C SER A 34 -14.16 4.75 32.49
N GLN A 35 -13.93 3.82 33.44
CA GLN A 35 -14.70 2.60 33.60
C GLN A 35 -16.02 2.76 34.41
N ASP A 36 -16.40 4.00 34.78
CA ASP A 36 -17.54 4.27 35.68
C ASP A 36 -18.69 5.09 35.04
N GLY A 37 -18.75 5.18 33.71
CA GLY A 37 -19.74 6.00 32.99
C GLY A 37 -21.18 5.49 32.95
N TYR A 38 -21.49 4.32 33.53
CA TYR A 38 -22.83 3.71 33.47
C TYR A 38 -23.43 3.46 34.86
N ALA A 39 -23.71 4.55 35.58
CA ALA A 39 -24.60 4.50 36.74
C ALA A 39 -25.67 5.58 36.64
N GLY A 40 -26.86 5.17 36.17
CA GLY A 40 -28.08 5.90 36.43
C GLY A 40 -28.88 6.30 35.18
N ARG A 41 -29.78 5.41 34.73
CA ARG A 41 -31.10 5.86 34.27
C ARG A 41 -32.16 4.77 34.38
N LYS A 42 -33.27 5.17 35.01
CA LYS A 42 -34.45 4.37 35.35
C LYS A 42 -35.31 4.04 34.13
N THR A 43 -36.03 2.93 34.26
CA THR A 43 -37.08 2.37 33.43
C THR A 43 -38.25 3.33 33.13
N GLY A 44 -38.76 3.29 31.89
CA GLY A 44 -40.05 3.89 31.51
C GLY A 44 -40.58 3.29 30.20
N SER A 45 -41.70 2.58 30.29
CA SER A 45 -42.44 1.94 29.21
C SER A 45 -43.24 2.95 28.36
N GLY A 46 -43.44 2.69 27.07
CA GLY A 46 -44.60 3.26 26.37
C GLY A 46 -44.54 3.34 24.83
N SER A 47 -45.35 2.48 24.21
CA SER A 47 -46.19 2.75 23.03
C SER A 47 -45.57 2.93 21.62
N VAL A 48 -45.96 1.98 20.78
CA VAL A 48 -45.88 1.95 19.31
C VAL A 48 -46.68 3.10 18.68
N GLY A 49 -46.09 3.76 17.69
CA GLY A 49 -46.78 4.68 16.79
C GLY A 49 -46.11 4.68 15.41
N LYS A 50 -46.73 4.00 14.43
CA LYS A 50 -46.37 4.12 13.01
C LYS A 50 -46.84 5.48 12.49
N ARG A 51 -45.95 6.25 11.84
CA ARG A 51 -46.29 7.07 10.66
C ARG A 51 -45.03 7.49 9.90
N ALA A 52 -45.23 7.59 8.59
CA ALA A 52 -44.25 7.72 7.52
C ALA A 52 -43.39 8.99 7.59
N ALA A 53 -42.15 8.87 7.14
CA ALA A 53 -41.36 9.98 6.63
C ALA A 53 -40.91 9.62 5.21
N ALA A 54 -41.40 10.40 4.26
CA ALA A 54 -40.90 10.47 2.90
C ALA A 54 -39.55 11.21 2.88
N GLY A 55 -38.71 10.84 1.92
CA GLY A 55 -37.72 11.75 1.34
C GLY A 55 -36.26 11.47 1.69
N GLY A 56 -35.48 11.17 0.65
CA GLY A 56 -34.04 11.44 0.62
C GLY A 56 -33.15 10.21 0.60
N GLY A 57 -33.18 9.46 -0.51
CA GLY A 57 -32.13 8.48 -0.81
C GLY A 57 -30.78 9.17 -0.98
N GLY A 58 -29.82 8.83 -0.13
CA GLY A 58 -28.41 9.15 -0.29
C GLY A 58 -27.66 7.91 -0.76
N THR A 59 -27.44 7.80 -2.06
CA THR A 59 -26.51 6.84 -2.66
C THR A 59 -25.10 7.12 -2.15
N ILE A 60 -24.49 6.15 -1.46
CA ILE A 60 -23.05 6.14 -1.18
C ILE A 60 -22.34 5.98 -2.53
N LEU A 61 -21.78 7.07 -3.02
CA LEU A 61 -21.01 7.08 -4.25
C LEU A 61 -19.62 6.49 -3.94
N LEU A 62 -19.43 5.20 -4.24
CA LEU A 62 -18.10 4.61 -4.38
C LEU A 62 -17.40 5.32 -5.54
N LEU A 63 -16.49 6.25 -5.22
CA LEU A 63 -15.64 6.91 -6.21
C LEU A 63 -14.59 5.92 -6.70
N VAL A 64 -14.92 5.22 -7.78
CA VAL A 64 -13.96 4.55 -8.65
C VAL A 64 -13.20 5.64 -9.41
N ILE A 65 -11.93 5.85 -9.09
CA ILE A 65 -11.06 6.69 -9.91
C ILE A 65 -10.69 5.88 -11.15
N GLY A 66 -11.42 6.10 -12.23
CA GLY A 66 -10.96 5.75 -13.56
C GLY A 66 -9.93 6.78 -14.01
N PHE A 67 -8.68 6.36 -14.18
CA PHE A 67 -7.73 7.16 -14.95
C PHE A 67 -8.11 7.07 -16.43
N ILE A 68 -8.47 8.22 -17.00
CA ILE A 68 -8.57 8.44 -18.45
C ILE A 68 -7.15 8.74 -18.95
N LEU A 69 -6.63 7.88 -19.82
CA LEU A 69 -5.89 8.27 -21.03
C LEU A 69 -5.75 7.04 -21.96
N LEU A 70 -5.92 7.31 -23.26
CA LEU A 70 -5.77 6.44 -24.44
C LEU A 70 -7.01 5.62 -24.88
N LYS A 71 -7.88 6.31 -25.62
CA LYS A 71 -8.64 5.71 -26.74
C LYS A 71 -7.75 5.68 -27.97
N SER A 72 -7.61 4.51 -28.62
CA SER A 72 -7.78 4.33 -30.07
C SER A 72 -7.65 2.86 -30.48
N CYS A 73 -8.49 2.46 -31.45
CA CYS A 73 -8.45 1.26 -32.28
C CYS A 73 -9.02 -0.06 -31.71
N SER A 74 -10.34 -0.20 -31.88
CA SER A 74 -11.06 -1.49 -31.95
C SER A 74 -11.09 -2.02 -33.38
N GLY A 75 -10.85 -3.32 -33.58
CA GLY A 75 -11.14 -4.05 -34.82
C GLY A 75 -11.09 -5.55 -34.56
N GLY A 76 -12.18 -6.27 -34.83
CA GLY A 76 -12.37 -7.68 -34.45
C GLY A 76 -12.02 -8.70 -35.54
N GLY A 77 -12.19 -9.98 -35.19
CA GLY A 77 -12.18 -11.11 -36.12
C GLY A 77 -11.86 -12.44 -35.42
N ALA A 78 -12.78 -13.41 -35.53
CA ALA A 78 -12.69 -14.75 -34.95
C ALA A 78 -11.99 -15.75 -35.90
N LEU A 79 -11.37 -16.82 -35.35
CA LEU A 79 -11.56 -18.25 -35.73
C LEU A 79 -10.51 -19.21 -35.11
N SER A 80 -11.03 -20.24 -34.42
CA SER A 80 -10.62 -21.66 -34.25
C SER A 80 -9.16 -22.12 -34.07
N ASP A 81 -8.86 -22.57 -32.85
CA ASP A 81 -8.55 -23.97 -32.41
C ASP A 81 -7.35 -24.74 -33.02
N LEU A 82 -6.32 -24.98 -32.18
CA LEU A 82 -5.66 -26.25 -31.78
C LEU A 82 -4.15 -26.03 -31.52
N GLY A 83 -3.66 -26.04 -30.26
CA GLY A 83 -2.20 -26.00 -30.04
C GLY A 83 -1.67 -25.81 -28.62
N GLY A 84 -2.28 -26.44 -27.60
CA GLY A 84 -1.75 -26.43 -26.23
C GLY A 84 -0.30 -26.95 -26.16
N LEU A 85 0.60 -26.08 -25.67
CA LEU A 85 1.86 -26.35 -24.94
C LEU A 85 2.77 -25.09 -24.84
N ALA A 86 2.34 -23.95 -25.38
CA ALA A 86 2.96 -22.61 -25.23
C ALA A 86 1.96 -21.48 -24.82
N GLU A 87 0.72 -21.82 -24.45
CA GLU A 87 -0.42 -20.89 -24.54
C GLU A 87 -0.68 -19.95 -23.35
N ASN A 88 -0.11 -20.19 -22.15
CA ASN A 88 -0.49 -19.40 -20.97
C ASN A 88 -0.07 -17.92 -21.06
N PHE A 89 0.99 -17.62 -21.81
CA PHE A 89 1.50 -16.26 -22.04
C PHE A 89 1.56 -15.86 -23.52
N SER A 90 1.10 -16.70 -24.45
CA SER A 90 1.19 -16.45 -25.90
C SER A 90 0.20 -15.38 -26.41
N GLY A 91 -0.83 -15.03 -25.62
CA GLY A 91 -1.79 -13.98 -25.95
C GLY A 91 -1.23 -12.55 -26.00
N LEU A 92 0.05 -12.37 -25.67
CA LEU A 92 0.76 -11.07 -25.72
C LEU A 92 1.91 -11.04 -26.75
N GLN A 93 2.11 -12.10 -27.54
CA GLN A 93 2.98 -12.06 -28.72
C GLN A 93 2.14 -11.75 -29.96
N GLY A 94 2.10 -10.48 -30.36
CA GLY A 94 1.47 -10.10 -31.63
C GLY A 94 0.82 -8.72 -31.70
N GLY A 95 1.08 -7.82 -30.74
CA GLY A 95 0.81 -6.41 -30.88
C GLY A 95 2.12 -5.64 -30.78
N GLU A 96 2.77 -5.37 -31.92
CA GLU A 96 3.78 -4.32 -31.99
C GLU A 96 3.11 -3.01 -31.54
N LEU A 97 3.40 -2.59 -30.31
CA LEU A 97 3.28 -1.19 -29.94
C LEU A 97 4.23 -0.44 -30.88
N PRO A 98 3.77 0.56 -31.66
CA PRO A 98 4.65 1.35 -32.49
C PRO A 98 5.44 2.27 -31.56
N TYR A 99 6.55 1.76 -31.02
CA TYR A 99 7.53 2.60 -30.35
C TYR A 99 8.89 2.28 -30.96
N GLN A 100 9.27 3.11 -31.93
CA GLN A 100 10.65 3.20 -32.36
C GLN A 100 11.49 3.58 -31.14
N SER A 101 12.30 2.64 -30.66
CA SER A 101 13.33 2.90 -29.69
C SER A 101 14.36 3.86 -30.30
N GLN A 102 14.25 5.14 -29.98
CA GLN A 102 15.48 5.92 -29.83
C GLN A 102 16.10 5.47 -28.51
N GLN A 103 17.11 4.60 -28.60
CA GLN A 103 18.09 4.42 -27.53
C GLN A 103 18.79 5.76 -27.31
N ASN A 104 18.20 6.58 -26.45
CA ASN A 104 18.97 7.53 -25.66
C ASN A 104 19.31 6.79 -24.37
N ASP A 105 20.48 6.15 -24.36
CA ASP A 105 21.16 5.64 -23.16
C ASP A 105 21.61 6.83 -22.28
N THR A 106 20.66 7.65 -21.83
CA THR A 106 20.89 8.51 -20.67
C THR A 106 20.53 7.68 -19.46
N GLU A 107 21.57 7.08 -18.86
CA GLU A 107 21.52 6.42 -17.56
C GLU A 107 20.81 7.35 -16.57
N TYR A 108 19.55 7.06 -16.25
CA TYR A 108 18.82 7.78 -15.22
C TYR A 108 19.42 7.38 -13.88
N VAL A 109 20.39 8.17 -13.42
CA VAL A 109 20.92 8.09 -12.07
C VAL A 109 19.96 8.85 -11.17
N ALA A 110 19.03 8.14 -10.54
CA ALA A 110 18.21 8.75 -9.49
C ALA A 110 19.15 9.32 -8.40
N PRO A 111 18.84 10.51 -7.84
CA PRO A 111 19.67 11.17 -6.84
C PRO A 111 20.05 10.18 -5.74
N SER A 112 21.33 10.22 -5.32
CA SER A 112 22.02 9.15 -4.57
C SER A 112 21.11 8.42 -3.58
N ALA A 113 20.83 7.15 -3.87
CA ALA A 113 20.26 6.25 -2.89
C ALA A 113 21.21 6.21 -1.68
N GLU A 114 20.77 6.72 -0.53
CA GLU A 114 21.50 6.52 0.72
C GLU A 114 21.80 5.03 0.89
N PRO A 115 22.98 4.63 1.39
CA PRO A 115 23.26 3.23 1.64
C PRO A 115 22.23 2.66 2.61
N VAL A 116 21.92 1.37 2.44
CA VAL A 116 21.03 0.64 3.35
C VAL A 116 21.55 0.75 4.77
N ASN A 117 20.69 1.17 5.69
CA ASN A 117 20.99 1.16 7.12
C ASN A 117 20.85 -0.27 7.66
N THR A 118 21.97 -0.88 8.05
CA THR A 118 22.01 -2.24 8.62
C THR A 118 22.09 -2.26 10.14
N SER A 119 22.17 -1.09 10.79
CA SER A 119 22.17 -1.01 12.25
C SER A 119 20.79 -1.35 12.81
N VAL A 120 20.76 -1.97 13.99
CA VAL A 120 19.52 -2.29 14.70
C VAL A 120 19.59 -1.71 16.11
N ALA A 121 18.54 -0.98 16.53
CA ALA A 121 18.48 -0.40 17.85
C ALA A 121 18.51 -1.46 18.95
N SER A 122 19.25 -1.18 20.03
CA SER A 122 19.28 -2.05 21.21
C SER A 122 17.89 -2.24 21.81
N GLY A 123 17.58 -3.46 22.26
CA GLY A 123 16.27 -3.82 22.79
C GLY A 123 15.24 -4.26 21.74
N SER A 124 15.55 -4.12 20.44
CA SER A 124 14.68 -4.64 19.38
C SER A 124 14.65 -6.17 19.44
N ARG A 125 13.47 -6.77 19.17
CA ARG A 125 13.33 -8.23 19.19
C ARG A 125 14.24 -8.88 18.15
N ALA A 126 14.61 -10.15 18.39
CA ALA A 126 15.25 -10.96 17.37
C ALA A 126 14.33 -11.12 16.14
N LYS A 127 14.95 -11.32 14.98
CA LYS A 127 14.23 -11.64 13.74
C LYS A 127 13.58 -13.02 13.86
N TYR A 128 12.38 -13.18 13.30
CA TYR A 128 11.69 -14.47 13.23
C TYR A 128 12.35 -15.41 12.23
N THR A 129 12.82 -14.84 11.11
CA THR A 129 13.48 -15.59 10.03
C THR A 129 14.94 -15.83 10.37
N GLU A 130 15.33 -17.10 10.32
CA GLU A 130 16.72 -17.52 10.42
C GLU A 130 17.28 -17.78 9.01
N ILE A 131 18.22 -16.93 8.59
CA ILE A 131 18.94 -17.11 7.33
C ILE A 131 20.10 -18.09 7.56
N LEU A 132 20.06 -19.24 6.88
CA LEU A 132 21.02 -20.34 7.04
C LEU A 132 22.38 -20.03 6.40
N GLY A 133 22.40 -19.13 5.40
CA GLY A 133 23.62 -18.74 4.70
C GLY A 133 24.06 -19.72 3.62
N ASN A 134 25.03 -19.29 2.80
CA ASN A 134 25.64 -20.11 1.74
C ASN A 134 24.62 -20.67 0.71
N ASN A 135 23.56 -19.91 0.39
CA ASN A 135 22.53 -20.29 -0.57
C ASN A 135 21.75 -21.56 -0.17
N LYS A 136 21.66 -21.84 1.14
CA LYS A 136 20.95 -23.02 1.69
C LYS A 136 19.53 -22.73 2.13
N ASP A 137 19.10 -21.48 2.07
CA ASP A 137 17.75 -21.08 2.43
C ASP A 137 16.76 -21.62 1.41
N THR A 138 15.67 -22.20 1.91
CA THR A 138 14.46 -22.50 1.13
C THR A 138 13.49 -21.35 1.35
N VAL A 139 13.04 -20.75 0.25
CA VAL A 139 12.17 -19.57 0.25
C VAL A 139 10.80 -19.97 -0.26
N THR A 140 9.74 -19.49 0.41
CA THR A 140 8.38 -19.51 -0.12
C THR A 140 7.87 -18.08 -0.22
N LEU A 141 7.81 -17.57 -1.45
CA LEU A 141 7.21 -16.29 -1.80
C LEU A 141 5.72 -16.50 -2.10
N MET A 142 4.88 -15.96 -1.23
CA MET A 142 3.42 -16.00 -1.33
C MET A 142 2.94 -14.72 -2.00
N LEU A 143 2.49 -14.79 -3.25
CA LEU A 143 1.93 -13.66 -3.98
C LEU A 143 0.39 -13.72 -3.96
N TYR A 144 -0.23 -12.82 -3.21
CA TYR A 144 -1.69 -12.73 -3.06
C TYR A 144 -2.26 -11.69 -4.03
N VAL A 145 -2.80 -12.15 -5.16
CA VAL A 145 -3.20 -11.31 -6.30
C VAL A 145 -4.71 -11.11 -6.32
N CYS A 146 -5.15 -10.00 -5.74
CA CYS A 146 -6.49 -9.48 -5.98
C CYS A 146 -6.44 -8.67 -7.28
N GLY A 147 -6.87 -9.25 -8.40
CA GLY A 147 -6.60 -8.67 -9.72
C GLY A 147 -7.36 -7.37 -10.02
N THR A 148 -8.56 -7.23 -9.45
CA THR A 148 -9.41 -6.03 -9.52
C THR A 148 -9.60 -5.47 -10.93
N ASP A 149 -9.79 -4.16 -11.02
CA ASP A 149 -9.88 -3.48 -12.29
C ASP A 149 -8.50 -3.16 -12.90
N LEU A 150 -7.42 -3.24 -12.11
CA LEU A 150 -6.05 -3.17 -12.61
C LEU A 150 -5.80 -4.30 -13.62
N GLU A 151 -6.26 -5.51 -13.31
CA GLU A 151 -6.18 -6.65 -14.21
C GLU A 151 -7.24 -6.57 -15.31
N SER A 152 -8.52 -6.38 -14.95
CA SER A 152 -9.60 -6.52 -15.93
C SER A 152 -9.56 -5.45 -17.03
N LYS A 153 -9.07 -4.25 -16.71
CA LYS A 153 -8.93 -3.14 -17.66
C LYS A 153 -7.54 -3.04 -18.27
N SER A 154 -6.48 -3.24 -17.48
CA SER A 154 -5.11 -2.88 -17.89
C SER A 154 -4.13 -4.05 -17.94
N GLY A 155 -4.48 -5.22 -17.38
CA GLY A 155 -3.61 -6.40 -17.41
C GLY A 155 -2.36 -6.27 -16.56
N MET A 156 -2.40 -5.49 -15.47
CA MET A 156 -1.22 -5.20 -14.65
C MET A 156 -0.72 -6.47 -13.94
N ALA A 157 -1.60 -7.22 -13.28
CA ALA A 157 -1.22 -8.48 -12.63
C ALA A 157 -0.66 -9.48 -13.65
N SER A 158 -1.28 -9.57 -14.83
CA SER A 158 -0.77 -10.40 -15.93
C SER A 158 0.63 -9.99 -16.41
N SER A 159 0.96 -8.69 -16.37
CA SER A 159 2.28 -8.18 -16.71
C SER A 159 3.30 -8.56 -15.64
N ASP A 160 2.96 -8.42 -14.37
CA ASP A 160 3.86 -8.77 -13.27
C ASP A 160 4.12 -10.28 -13.21
N LEU A 161 3.10 -11.11 -13.47
CA LEU A 161 3.29 -12.56 -13.61
C LEU A 161 4.25 -12.91 -14.76
N GLN A 162 4.33 -12.10 -15.83
CA GLN A 162 5.31 -12.28 -16.90
C GLN A 162 6.71 -11.82 -16.50
N GLU A 163 6.82 -10.76 -15.72
CA GLU A 163 8.10 -10.32 -15.15
C GLU A 163 8.67 -11.39 -14.21
N ILE A 164 7.85 -11.93 -13.32
CA ILE A 164 8.21 -13.06 -12.45
C ILE A 164 8.60 -14.29 -13.30
N ALA A 165 7.86 -14.60 -14.37
CA ALA A 165 8.17 -15.71 -15.27
C ALA A 165 9.48 -15.53 -16.06
N SER A 166 9.93 -14.28 -16.21
CA SER A 166 11.18 -13.95 -16.88
C SER A 166 12.39 -13.98 -15.95
N SER A 167 12.18 -14.05 -14.63
CA SER A 167 13.25 -14.13 -13.65
C SER A 167 13.92 -15.52 -13.61
N ARG A 168 15.11 -15.62 -13.01
CA ARG A 168 15.86 -16.86 -12.87
C ARG A 168 16.04 -17.25 -11.41
N TYR A 169 15.39 -18.33 -10.99
CA TYR A 169 15.54 -18.92 -9.66
C TYR A 169 15.53 -20.44 -9.75
N GLY A 170 16.16 -21.10 -8.76
CA GLY A 170 16.23 -22.56 -8.68
C GLY A 170 15.17 -23.16 -7.75
N ASP A 171 15.24 -24.47 -7.57
CA ASP A 171 14.27 -25.28 -6.82
C ASP A 171 14.11 -24.89 -5.33
N ASN A 172 15.06 -24.14 -4.78
CA ASN A 172 15.00 -23.62 -3.41
C ASN A 172 14.09 -22.39 -3.26
N VAL A 173 13.50 -21.88 -4.34
CA VAL A 173 12.57 -20.74 -4.32
C VAL A 173 11.20 -21.19 -4.84
N ASN A 174 10.20 -21.18 -3.97
CA ASN A 174 8.82 -21.47 -4.32
C ASN A 174 8.04 -20.17 -4.51
N VAL A 175 7.54 -19.92 -5.71
CA VAL A 175 6.68 -18.76 -6.01
C VAL A 175 5.25 -19.25 -6.13
N ILE A 176 4.45 -19.00 -5.10
CA ILE A 176 3.06 -19.47 -5.02
C ILE A 176 2.12 -18.29 -5.18
N VAL A 177 1.21 -18.37 -6.15
CA VAL A 177 0.32 -17.27 -6.54
C VAL A 177 -1.12 -17.66 -6.25
N TYR A 178 -1.86 -16.84 -5.50
CA TYR A 178 -3.30 -16.97 -5.34
C TYR A 178 -4.03 -15.89 -6.13
N THR A 179 -4.87 -16.30 -7.09
CA THR A 179 -5.55 -15.38 -8.01
C THR A 179 -7.05 -15.31 -7.75
N GLY A 180 -7.61 -14.10 -7.74
CA GLY A 180 -9.05 -13.84 -7.71
C GLY A 180 -9.38 -12.36 -7.90
N GLY A 181 -10.60 -11.95 -7.57
CA GLY A 181 -10.92 -10.52 -7.38
C GLY A 181 -11.14 -9.65 -8.63
N CYS A 182 -11.01 -10.17 -9.85
CA CYS A 182 -11.24 -9.42 -11.09
C CYS A 182 -12.36 -10.02 -11.96
N LYS A 183 -12.93 -9.22 -12.86
CA LYS A 183 -13.93 -9.71 -13.84
C LYS A 183 -13.33 -10.37 -15.09
N GLY A 184 -12.03 -10.25 -15.31
CA GLY A 184 -11.36 -10.72 -16.51
C GLY A 184 -9.86 -10.77 -16.32
N TRP A 185 -9.23 -11.89 -16.66
CA TRP A 185 -7.77 -12.04 -16.73
C TRP A 185 -7.29 -11.88 -18.18
N LYS A 186 -6.12 -11.27 -18.37
CA LYS A 186 -5.39 -11.21 -19.64
C LYS A 186 -4.46 -12.42 -19.81
N THR A 187 -3.97 -12.98 -18.70
CA THR A 187 -3.24 -14.25 -18.69
C THR A 187 -4.20 -15.40 -18.96
N SER A 188 -3.89 -16.22 -19.96
CA SER A 188 -4.75 -17.35 -20.34
C SER A 188 -4.66 -18.48 -19.30
N GLY A 189 -5.79 -19.15 -19.08
CA GLY A 189 -5.89 -20.26 -18.13
C GLY A 189 -6.25 -19.86 -16.70
N ILE A 190 -6.22 -18.57 -16.34
CA ILE A 190 -6.69 -18.08 -15.04
C ILE A 190 -8.21 -17.87 -15.06
N SER A 191 -8.91 -18.52 -14.13
CA SER A 191 -10.36 -18.48 -14.01
C SER A 191 -10.83 -17.14 -13.46
N THR A 192 -11.91 -16.63 -14.06
CA THR A 192 -12.68 -15.51 -13.52
C THR A 192 -13.84 -15.99 -12.64
N SER A 193 -14.11 -17.30 -12.55
CA SER A 193 -15.27 -17.85 -11.84
C SER A 193 -14.93 -18.31 -10.43
N VAL A 194 -13.75 -18.88 -10.23
CA VAL A 194 -13.26 -19.41 -8.95
C VAL A 194 -11.85 -18.91 -8.69
N ASN A 195 -11.48 -18.79 -7.43
CA ASN A 195 -10.12 -18.47 -7.03
C ASN A 195 -9.23 -19.72 -7.24
N GLN A 196 -7.95 -19.53 -7.51
CA GLN A 196 -7.04 -20.62 -7.91
C GLN A 196 -5.63 -20.40 -7.39
N ILE A 197 -4.94 -21.48 -7.03
CA ILE A 197 -3.54 -21.42 -6.59
C ILE A 197 -2.64 -22.00 -7.68
N TYR A 198 -1.57 -21.26 -7.99
CA TYR A 198 -0.55 -21.63 -8.95
C TYR A 198 0.82 -21.67 -8.28
N GLN A 199 1.72 -22.46 -8.86
CA GLN A 199 3.15 -22.23 -8.72
C GLN A 199 3.65 -21.62 -10.01
N LEU A 200 4.43 -20.56 -9.90
CA LEU A 200 5.20 -20.04 -11.01
C LEU A 200 6.58 -20.70 -10.96
N THR A 201 6.92 -21.46 -12.00
CA THR A 201 8.16 -22.26 -12.09
C THR A 201 8.52 -22.45 -13.56
N ASP A 202 9.81 -22.44 -13.89
CA ASP A 202 10.31 -22.62 -15.26
C ASP A 202 9.65 -21.66 -16.29
N GLY A 203 9.39 -20.42 -15.86
CA GLY A 203 8.70 -19.42 -16.67
C GLY A 203 7.24 -19.72 -17.00
N LYS A 204 6.60 -20.63 -16.25
CA LYS A 204 5.22 -21.07 -16.47
C LYS A 204 4.39 -21.04 -15.20
N LEU A 205 3.11 -20.71 -15.36
CA LEU A 205 2.09 -20.91 -14.33
C LEU A 205 1.62 -22.36 -14.34
N ARG A 206 1.99 -23.12 -13.31
CA ARG A 206 1.51 -24.48 -13.04
C ARG A 206 0.36 -24.42 -12.04
N THR A 207 -0.84 -24.80 -12.46
CA THR A 207 -2.00 -24.88 -11.55
C THR A 207 -1.75 -25.93 -10.46
N LEU A 208 -1.87 -25.54 -9.20
CA LEU A 208 -1.85 -26.44 -8.05
C LEU A 208 -3.27 -26.75 -7.58
N GLU A 209 -4.09 -25.69 -7.41
CA GLU A 209 -5.50 -25.81 -7.04
C GLU A 209 -6.37 -25.11 -8.07
N LYS A 210 -7.19 -25.91 -8.76
CA LYS A 210 -8.04 -25.45 -9.87
C LYS A 210 -9.33 -24.76 -9.43
N ASP A 211 -9.76 -24.97 -8.20
CA ASP A 211 -11.01 -24.45 -7.64
C ASP A 211 -10.90 -24.32 -6.11
N MET A 212 -10.65 -23.09 -5.65
CA MET A 212 -10.68 -22.72 -4.23
C MET A 212 -12.04 -22.12 -3.82
N GLY A 213 -13.07 -22.24 -4.67
CA GLY A 213 -14.35 -21.57 -4.57
C GLY A 213 -14.32 -20.13 -5.09
N ASN A 214 -15.49 -19.48 -5.11
CA ASN A 214 -15.64 -18.06 -5.44
C ASN A 214 -15.65 -17.23 -4.15
N LYS A 215 -14.47 -16.92 -3.62
CA LYS A 215 -14.28 -16.25 -2.33
C LYS A 215 -13.79 -14.82 -2.54
N ALA A 216 -14.22 -13.91 -1.68
CA ALA A 216 -13.75 -12.52 -1.73
C ALA A 216 -12.25 -12.50 -1.39
N MET A 217 -11.44 -11.89 -2.26
CA MET A 217 -10.00 -11.72 -2.00
C MET A 217 -9.73 -10.75 -0.84
N THR A 218 -10.71 -9.95 -0.45
CA THR A 218 -10.62 -9.06 0.72
C THR A 218 -11.13 -9.69 2.02
N ASP A 219 -11.60 -10.94 2.00
CA ASP A 219 -11.97 -11.67 3.22
C ASP A 219 -10.69 -12.19 3.93
N PRO A 220 -10.46 -11.83 5.21
CA PRO A 220 -9.34 -12.36 5.99
C PRO A 220 -9.23 -13.89 6.00
N ALA A 221 -10.35 -14.61 5.93
CA ALA A 221 -10.35 -16.07 5.91
C ALA A 221 -9.71 -16.64 4.64
N THR A 222 -9.93 -15.98 3.49
CA THR A 222 -9.34 -16.34 2.18
C THR A 222 -7.81 -16.25 2.24
N LEU A 223 -7.28 -15.14 2.77
CA LEU A 223 -5.84 -14.97 2.94
C LEU A 223 -5.27 -15.97 3.97
N SER A 224 -5.96 -16.20 5.09
CA SER A 224 -5.51 -17.18 6.09
C SER A 224 -5.41 -18.58 5.51
N GLU A 225 -6.38 -18.97 4.69
CA GLU A 225 -6.40 -20.27 4.02
C GLU A 225 -5.22 -20.42 3.06
N PHE A 226 -4.90 -19.37 2.31
CA PHE A 226 -3.75 -19.35 1.42
C PHE A 226 -2.41 -19.48 2.17
N ILE A 227 -2.22 -18.72 3.25
CA ILE A 227 -1.01 -18.80 4.07
C ILE A 227 -0.83 -20.22 4.62
N ARG A 228 -1.90 -20.83 5.16
CA ARG A 228 -1.86 -22.21 5.65
C ARG A 228 -1.59 -23.23 4.53
N TYR A 229 -2.15 -23.01 3.34
CA TYR A 229 -1.89 -23.84 2.17
C TYR A 229 -0.40 -23.81 1.82
N CYS A 230 0.20 -22.62 1.73
CA CYS A 230 1.62 -22.47 1.44
C CYS A 230 2.49 -23.12 2.52
N ALA A 231 2.22 -22.84 3.81
CA ALA A 231 2.97 -23.41 4.93
C ALA A 231 2.94 -24.95 4.95
N LYS A 232 1.81 -25.55 4.57
CA LYS A 232 1.64 -27.01 4.53
C LYS A 232 2.37 -27.65 3.34
N ASN A 233 2.26 -27.05 2.15
CA ASN A 233 2.70 -27.70 0.91
C ASN A 233 4.10 -27.26 0.45
N PHE A 234 4.55 -26.09 0.89
CA PHE A 234 5.84 -25.48 0.55
C PHE A 234 6.53 -24.97 1.83
N PRO A 235 6.86 -25.86 2.79
CA PRO A 235 7.53 -25.46 4.01
C PRO A 235 8.91 -24.87 3.68
N ALA A 236 9.19 -23.70 4.27
CA ALA A 236 10.39 -22.92 4.02
C ALA A 236 10.88 -22.30 5.33
N ASN A 237 12.20 -22.12 5.46
CA ASN A 237 12.78 -21.37 6.59
C ASN A 237 12.67 -19.86 6.38
N ARG A 238 12.44 -19.41 5.13
CA ARG A 238 12.21 -18.01 4.76
C ARG A 238 10.87 -17.88 4.05
N ASN A 239 9.93 -17.16 4.64
CA ASN A 239 8.59 -16.96 4.07
C ASN A 239 8.39 -15.48 3.77
N ASP A 240 8.00 -15.17 2.54
CA ASP A 240 7.69 -13.80 2.10
C ASP A 240 6.23 -13.74 1.68
N LEU A 241 5.56 -12.61 1.92
CA LEU A 241 4.17 -12.39 1.51
C LEU A 241 4.05 -11.04 0.81
N ILE A 242 3.55 -11.05 -0.43
CA ILE A 242 3.26 -9.82 -1.17
C ILE A 242 1.75 -9.73 -1.39
N PHE A 243 1.19 -8.61 -0.96
CA PHE A 243 -0.16 -8.16 -1.25
C PHE A 243 -0.13 -7.36 -2.56
N TRP A 244 -0.83 -7.83 -3.58
CA TRP A 244 -0.92 -7.16 -4.89
C TRP A 244 -2.35 -6.70 -5.12
N ASP A 245 -2.59 -5.37 -5.13
CA ASP A 245 -3.86 -4.70 -5.50
C ASP A 245 -3.74 -3.16 -5.33
N HIS A 246 -4.86 -2.45 -5.32
CA HIS A 246 -5.03 -1.16 -4.67
C HIS A 246 -4.78 -1.20 -3.16
N GLY A 247 -4.31 -0.08 -2.62
CA GLY A 247 -4.32 0.18 -1.18
C GLY A 247 -4.92 1.56 -0.88
N GLY A 248 -5.46 1.70 0.32
CA GLY A 248 -6.07 2.95 0.80
C GLY A 248 -5.58 3.32 2.20
N GLY A 249 -4.36 2.91 2.53
CA GLY A 249 -3.67 3.16 3.79
C GLY A 249 -4.43 2.69 5.02
N SER A 250 -4.10 3.28 6.17
CA SER A 250 -4.65 2.89 7.47
C SER A 250 -6.18 3.04 7.58
N VAL A 251 -6.76 3.94 6.78
CA VAL A 251 -8.20 4.28 6.85
C VAL A 251 -9.06 3.28 6.10
N THR A 252 -8.68 2.95 4.85
CA THR A 252 -9.51 2.08 3.98
C THR A 252 -9.00 0.64 3.98
N GLY A 253 -7.71 0.42 4.21
CA GLY A 253 -7.07 -0.88 4.17
C GLY A 253 -6.65 -1.31 2.77
N TYR A 254 -6.50 -2.63 2.59
CA TYR A 254 -5.97 -3.25 1.38
C TYR A 254 -7.06 -3.83 0.50
N GLY A 255 -6.92 -3.57 -0.80
CA GLY A 255 -7.61 -4.24 -1.89
C GLY A 255 -9.09 -3.97 -2.02
N TYR A 256 -9.67 -4.42 -3.13
CA TYR A 256 -11.11 -4.36 -3.37
C TYR A 256 -11.55 -5.42 -4.40
N ASP A 257 -12.43 -6.35 -4.03
CA ASP A 257 -12.88 -7.38 -4.96
C ASP A 257 -13.89 -6.85 -6.00
N GLU A 258 -13.50 -6.83 -7.28
CA GLU A 258 -14.34 -6.31 -8.38
C GLU A 258 -15.61 -7.13 -8.62
N LYS A 259 -15.58 -8.43 -8.27
CA LYS A 259 -16.71 -9.35 -8.41
C LYS A 259 -17.58 -9.36 -7.16
N LEU A 260 -16.96 -9.38 -5.98
CA LEU A 260 -17.61 -9.52 -4.68
C LEU A 260 -17.56 -8.21 -3.89
N ARG A 261 -18.02 -7.14 -4.56
CA ARG A 261 -17.94 -5.73 -4.11
C ARG A 261 -18.49 -5.47 -2.71
N ASN A 262 -19.45 -6.28 -2.26
CA ASN A 262 -20.09 -6.13 -0.94
C ASN A 262 -19.13 -6.49 0.21
N GLY A 263 -18.01 -7.17 -0.06
CA GLY A 263 -16.99 -7.48 0.94
C GLY A 263 -16.17 -6.27 1.40
N GLY A 264 -16.14 -5.19 0.61
CA GLY A 264 -15.30 -4.02 0.90
C GLY A 264 -13.80 -4.33 0.85
N SER A 265 -12.99 -3.42 1.38
CA SER A 265 -11.54 -3.57 1.52
C SER A 265 -11.17 -4.34 2.79
N MET A 266 -10.02 -5.00 2.79
CA MET A 266 -9.49 -5.68 3.98
C MET A 266 -8.82 -4.65 4.90
N SER A 267 -9.50 -4.29 5.99
CA SER A 267 -8.93 -3.40 7.03
C SER A 267 -7.64 -3.96 7.65
N LEU A 268 -6.82 -3.11 8.29
CA LEU A 268 -5.63 -3.56 9.03
C LEU A 268 -5.95 -4.61 10.10
N ALA A 269 -7.10 -4.50 10.77
CA ALA A 269 -7.57 -5.52 11.72
C ALA A 269 -7.89 -6.85 11.02
N GLY A 270 -8.42 -6.79 9.79
CA GLY A 270 -8.63 -7.94 8.92
C GLY A 270 -7.32 -8.61 8.52
N ILE A 271 -6.32 -7.82 8.08
CA ILE A 271 -4.98 -8.31 7.76
C ILE A 271 -4.35 -8.98 9.00
N SER A 272 -4.36 -8.30 10.15
CA SER A 272 -3.85 -8.85 11.41
C SER A 272 -4.52 -10.17 11.78
N LYS A 273 -5.85 -10.26 11.63
CA LYS A 273 -6.60 -11.51 11.82
C LYS A 273 -6.15 -12.58 10.83
N ALA A 274 -5.96 -12.25 9.57
CA ALA A 274 -5.54 -13.20 8.55
C ALA A 274 -4.15 -13.77 8.81
N LEU A 275 -3.19 -12.91 9.17
CA LEU A 275 -1.81 -13.31 9.46
C LEU A 275 -1.74 -14.17 10.72
N ARG A 276 -2.45 -13.79 11.78
CA ARG A 276 -2.55 -14.58 13.01
C ARG A 276 -3.15 -15.97 12.76
N ASP A 277 -4.26 -16.03 12.05
CA ASP A 277 -4.97 -17.29 11.78
C ASP A 277 -4.25 -18.12 10.68
N GLY A 278 -3.41 -17.47 9.86
CA GLY A 278 -2.48 -18.10 8.91
C GLY A 278 -1.33 -18.83 9.60
N GLY A 279 -0.87 -18.31 10.74
CA GLY A 279 0.07 -19.00 11.64
C GLY A 279 1.52 -19.06 11.15
N VAL A 280 1.90 -18.19 10.21
CA VAL A 280 3.26 -18.07 9.66
C VAL A 280 3.88 -16.75 10.11
N LYS A 281 5.21 -16.75 10.33
CA LYS A 281 6.02 -15.55 10.46
C LYS A 281 6.77 -15.32 9.15
N PHE A 282 6.88 -14.06 8.75
CA PHE A 282 7.46 -13.67 7.47
C PHE A 282 8.80 -12.97 7.65
N ASP A 283 9.70 -13.16 6.70
CA ASP A 283 10.92 -12.35 6.57
C ASP A 283 10.52 -10.94 6.15
N PHE A 284 9.79 -10.79 5.04
CA PHE A 284 9.10 -9.54 4.77
C PHE A 284 7.64 -9.74 4.36
N VAL A 285 6.85 -8.72 4.68
CA VAL A 285 5.55 -8.48 4.08
C VAL A 285 5.64 -7.26 3.18
N GLY A 286 5.32 -7.47 1.90
CA GLY A 286 5.31 -6.45 0.87
C GLY A 286 3.89 -6.02 0.53
N PHE A 287 3.72 -4.73 0.27
CA PHE A 287 2.52 -4.18 -0.35
C PHE A 287 2.89 -3.57 -1.69
N ASP A 288 2.65 -4.33 -2.77
CA ASP A 288 2.56 -3.81 -4.14
C ASP A 288 1.14 -3.23 -4.28
N ALA A 289 0.93 -2.18 -3.48
CA ALA A 289 -0.32 -1.51 -3.22
C ALA A 289 -0.09 -0.12 -2.63
N CYS A 290 -0.88 0.83 -3.11
CA CYS A 290 -0.85 2.24 -2.73
C CYS A 290 -0.96 2.48 -1.20
N LEU A 291 -0.24 3.47 -0.69
CA LEU A 291 -0.48 4.12 0.62
C LEU A 291 -0.29 3.23 1.86
N MET A 292 0.29 2.03 1.73
CA MET A 292 0.42 1.07 2.83
C MET A 292 1.62 1.30 3.75
N ALA A 293 2.55 2.20 3.40
CA ALA A 293 3.64 2.60 4.28
C ALA A 293 3.14 3.59 5.33
N THR A 294 2.54 3.06 6.40
CA THR A 294 2.04 3.87 7.52
C THR A 294 2.52 3.31 8.85
N ALA A 295 2.61 4.18 9.85
CA ALA A 295 2.98 3.77 11.21
C ALA A 295 2.00 2.71 11.77
N GLU A 296 0.71 2.82 11.47
CA GLU A 296 -0.29 1.84 11.92
C GLU A 296 -0.11 0.48 11.24
N THR A 297 0.23 0.46 9.95
CA THR A 297 0.51 -0.79 9.22
C THR A 297 1.76 -1.45 9.75
N ALA A 298 2.83 -0.68 10.00
CA ALA A 298 4.07 -1.18 10.59
C ALA A 298 3.82 -1.78 12.00
N LEU A 299 3.10 -1.06 12.88
CA LEU A 299 2.78 -1.57 14.21
C LEU A 299 1.91 -2.83 14.17
N MET A 300 0.96 -2.90 13.24
CA MET A 300 0.13 -4.09 13.03
C MET A 300 0.97 -5.29 12.58
N LEU A 301 1.94 -5.09 11.69
CA LEU A 301 2.78 -6.15 11.12
C LEU A 301 3.91 -6.63 12.03
N ASN A 302 4.32 -5.86 13.04
CA ASN A 302 5.44 -6.23 13.92
C ASN A 302 5.32 -7.65 14.50
N ASP A 303 4.10 -8.07 14.82
CA ASP A 303 3.86 -9.40 15.37
C ASP A 303 3.97 -10.50 14.33
N TYR A 304 4.06 -10.22 13.03
CA TYR A 304 3.96 -11.22 11.96
C TYR A 304 5.14 -11.23 10.99
N ALA A 305 5.89 -10.13 10.85
CA ALA A 305 6.98 -10.03 9.88
C ALA A 305 8.21 -9.34 10.46
N ASP A 306 9.39 -9.59 9.89
CA ASP A 306 10.64 -8.92 10.27
C ASP A 306 10.82 -7.56 9.60
N TYR A 307 10.37 -7.45 8.35
CA TYR A 307 10.42 -6.23 7.56
C TYR A 307 9.09 -5.96 6.84
N MET A 308 8.82 -4.69 6.57
CA MET A 308 7.75 -4.24 5.69
C MET A 308 8.35 -3.53 4.49
N VAL A 309 7.82 -3.79 3.29
CA VAL A 309 8.14 -3.05 2.07
C VAL A 309 6.86 -2.44 1.51
N ALA A 310 6.76 -1.12 1.45
CA ALA A 310 5.51 -0.44 1.09
C ALA A 310 5.75 1.00 0.59
N SER A 311 4.73 1.58 -0.04
CA SER A 311 4.72 2.97 -0.51
C SER A 311 3.88 3.89 0.38
N GLU A 312 4.38 5.10 0.65
CA GLU A 312 3.61 6.17 1.31
C GLU A 312 2.61 6.84 0.34
N GLU A 313 2.82 6.71 -0.97
CA GLU A 313 2.04 7.36 -2.03
C GLU A 313 1.22 6.31 -2.80
N THR A 314 0.36 6.77 -3.71
CA THR A 314 -0.14 5.90 -4.78
C THR A 314 0.99 5.38 -5.66
N GLU A 315 1.00 4.08 -5.92
CA GLU A 315 1.97 3.47 -6.84
C GLU A 315 1.50 3.62 -8.30
N PRO A 316 2.41 3.88 -9.25
CA PRO A 316 2.11 3.72 -10.66
C PRO A 316 1.58 2.32 -10.96
N GLY A 317 0.57 2.23 -11.83
CA GLY A 317 -0.12 0.96 -12.08
C GLY A 317 0.76 -0.17 -12.62
N ILE A 318 1.99 0.10 -13.05
CA ILE A 318 2.97 -0.92 -13.44
C ILE A 318 3.48 -1.76 -12.27
N GLY A 319 3.16 -1.38 -11.03
CA GLY A 319 3.56 -2.13 -9.83
C GLY A 319 5.07 -2.21 -9.67
N TRP A 320 5.51 -3.12 -8.80
CA TRP A 320 6.92 -3.43 -8.60
C TRP A 320 7.53 -4.10 -9.84
N TYR A 321 8.83 -3.92 -10.06
CA TYR A 321 9.54 -4.64 -11.13
C TYR A 321 10.12 -5.95 -10.61
N TYR A 322 9.51 -7.10 -10.96
CA TYR A 322 9.81 -8.37 -10.29
C TYR A 322 11.08 -9.07 -10.77
N THR A 323 11.45 -8.89 -12.05
CA THR A 323 12.43 -9.74 -12.73
C THR A 323 13.80 -9.77 -12.05
N ASP A 324 14.31 -8.59 -11.68
CA ASP A 324 15.71 -8.41 -11.27
C ASP A 324 15.94 -8.87 -9.82
N TRP A 325 15.15 -8.38 -8.87
CA TRP A 325 15.29 -8.79 -7.47
C TRP A 325 14.97 -10.27 -7.25
N MET A 326 14.03 -10.86 -8.02
CA MET A 326 13.79 -12.30 -7.97
C MET A 326 14.95 -13.10 -8.54
N THR A 327 15.58 -12.62 -9.60
CA THR A 327 16.81 -13.22 -10.14
C THR A 327 17.95 -13.13 -9.12
N LYS A 328 18.06 -12.01 -8.42
CA LYS A 328 19.01 -11.82 -7.32
C LYS A 328 18.77 -12.82 -6.18
N LEU A 329 17.51 -13.00 -5.77
CA LEU A 329 17.10 -14.00 -4.78
C LEU A 329 17.42 -15.43 -5.25
N GLY A 330 17.13 -15.75 -6.50
CA GLY A 330 17.42 -17.05 -7.10
C GLY A 330 18.91 -17.38 -7.15
N SER A 331 19.76 -16.37 -7.34
CA SER A 331 21.22 -16.51 -7.32
C SER A 331 21.82 -16.64 -5.92
N ASN A 332 21.12 -16.14 -4.91
CA ASN A 332 21.52 -16.16 -3.51
C ASN A 332 20.29 -16.12 -2.59
N THR A 333 19.76 -17.28 -2.23
CA THR A 333 18.60 -17.41 -1.33
C THR A 333 18.90 -16.91 0.08
N SER A 334 20.19 -16.77 0.43
CA SER A 334 20.67 -16.19 1.68
C SER A 334 20.91 -14.67 1.62
N ILE A 335 20.52 -14.00 0.53
CA ILE A 335 20.65 -12.54 0.45
C ILE A 335 19.92 -11.88 1.62
N SER A 336 20.57 -10.93 2.30
CA SER A 336 19.93 -10.23 3.41
C SER A 336 18.67 -9.51 2.93
N THR A 337 17.63 -9.51 3.75
CA THR A 337 16.33 -8.91 3.42
C THR A 337 16.44 -7.42 3.12
N LEU A 338 17.36 -6.72 3.78
CA LEU A 338 17.61 -5.30 3.51
C LEU A 338 18.20 -5.06 2.11
N GLU A 339 19.14 -5.88 1.67
CA GLU A 339 19.72 -5.80 0.31
C GLU A 339 18.74 -6.27 -0.77
N LEU A 340 17.80 -7.15 -0.43
CA LEU A 340 16.72 -7.56 -1.31
C LEU A 340 15.67 -6.44 -1.44
N GLY A 341 15.21 -5.90 -0.31
CA GLY A 341 14.27 -4.77 -0.25
C GLY A 341 14.82 -3.53 -0.95
N LYS A 342 16.14 -3.25 -0.81
CA LYS A 342 16.82 -2.21 -1.58
C LYS A 342 16.63 -2.39 -3.09
N SER A 343 16.87 -3.62 -3.58
CA SER A 343 16.68 -3.94 -5.00
C SER A 343 15.22 -3.74 -5.41
N ILE A 344 14.24 -4.18 -4.61
CA ILE A 344 12.81 -3.95 -4.88
C ILE A 344 12.52 -2.43 -5.05
N CYS A 345 12.94 -1.61 -4.08
CA CYS A 345 12.74 -0.16 -4.09
C CYS A 345 13.41 0.54 -5.29
N ASP A 346 14.64 0.13 -5.63
CA ASP A 346 15.39 0.70 -6.75
C ASP A 346 14.83 0.29 -8.11
N ASP A 347 14.51 -0.99 -8.27
CA ASP A 347 14.00 -1.55 -9.51
C ASP A 347 12.62 -0.96 -9.83
N PHE A 348 11.73 -0.86 -8.83
CA PHE A 348 10.44 -0.17 -8.93
C PHE A 348 10.60 1.29 -9.40
N THR A 349 11.36 2.08 -8.64
CA THR A 349 11.55 3.51 -8.94
C THR A 349 12.16 3.72 -10.34
N SER A 350 13.12 2.87 -10.72
CA SER A 350 13.80 2.94 -12.01
C SER A 350 12.89 2.49 -13.16
N ALA A 351 12.07 1.46 -12.96
CA ALA A 351 11.07 1.04 -13.93
C ALA A 351 10.02 2.14 -14.15
N CYS A 352 9.51 2.75 -13.08
CA CYS A 352 8.57 3.87 -13.16
C CYS A 352 9.17 5.09 -13.85
N ALA A 353 10.43 5.45 -13.56
CA ALA A 353 11.10 6.56 -14.23
C ALA A 353 11.19 6.36 -15.75
N ARG A 354 11.41 5.11 -16.20
CA ARG A 354 11.49 4.76 -17.63
C ARG A 354 10.13 4.64 -18.30
N ARG A 355 9.15 3.99 -17.65
CA ARG A 355 7.87 3.58 -18.24
C ARG A 355 6.72 4.53 -17.94
N CYS A 356 6.83 5.33 -16.88
CA CYS A 356 5.80 6.24 -16.39
C CYS A 356 6.40 7.62 -16.04
N PRO A 357 7.12 8.28 -16.98
CA PRO A 357 7.86 9.50 -16.69
C PRO A 357 6.94 10.59 -16.12
N GLY A 358 7.38 11.18 -15.00
CA GLY A 358 6.65 12.24 -14.31
C GLY A 358 5.65 11.75 -13.26
N GLN A 359 5.34 10.45 -13.19
CA GLN A 359 4.62 9.90 -12.04
C GLN A 359 5.52 9.91 -10.81
N LYS A 360 4.90 10.11 -9.65
CA LYS A 360 5.60 10.11 -8.37
C LYS A 360 5.68 8.68 -7.83
N THR A 361 6.78 8.35 -7.18
CA THR A 361 7.00 7.05 -6.53
C THR A 361 7.65 7.25 -5.18
N THR A 362 7.27 6.43 -4.22
CA THR A 362 7.94 6.22 -2.93
C THR A 362 7.92 4.73 -2.66
N LEU A 363 8.99 4.16 -2.13
CA LEU A 363 8.99 2.80 -1.60
C LEU A 363 10.07 2.68 -0.53
N SER A 364 9.69 2.15 0.62
CA SER A 364 10.57 2.05 1.80
C SER A 364 10.68 0.61 2.30
N VAL A 365 11.79 0.32 2.99
CA VAL A 365 12.03 -0.92 3.74
C VAL A 365 12.09 -0.55 5.22
N ILE A 366 11.16 -1.07 6.01
CA ILE A 366 11.01 -0.75 7.44
C ILE A 366 11.35 -1.97 8.28
N ASP A 367 12.25 -1.81 9.25
CA ASP A 367 12.53 -2.82 10.27
C ASP A 367 11.45 -2.79 11.35
N LEU A 368 10.59 -3.79 11.35
CA LEU A 368 9.41 -3.81 12.23
C LEU A 368 9.78 -4.04 13.70
N ALA A 369 10.84 -4.80 13.96
CA ALA A 369 11.32 -5.07 15.30
C ALA A 369 11.88 -3.80 15.95
N GLU A 370 12.63 -3.01 15.19
CA GLU A 370 13.12 -1.72 15.64
C GLU A 370 12.00 -0.69 15.74
N PHE A 371 11.13 -0.62 14.73
CA PHE A 371 10.01 0.31 14.71
C PHE A 371 9.14 0.16 15.98
N ALA A 372 8.76 -1.07 16.32
CA ALA A 372 7.93 -1.36 17.50
C ALA A 372 8.65 -1.06 18.83
N ASN A 373 9.98 -1.09 18.84
CA ASN A 373 10.79 -0.80 20.03
C ASN A 373 10.98 0.72 20.23
N THR A 374 11.24 1.48 19.16
CA THR A 374 11.73 2.86 19.27
C THR A 374 10.67 3.93 18.98
N VAL A 375 9.68 3.64 18.15
CA VAL A 375 8.73 4.65 17.66
C VAL A 375 7.57 4.93 18.62
N PRO A 376 6.88 3.93 19.23
CA PRO A 376 5.65 4.18 19.98
C PRO A 376 5.78 5.21 21.12
N SER A 377 6.85 5.14 21.90
CA SER A 377 7.06 6.08 23.00
C SER A 377 7.31 7.51 22.51
N GLN A 378 8.06 7.67 21.40
CA GLN A 378 8.31 8.98 20.80
C GLN A 378 7.04 9.54 20.15
N LEU A 379 6.25 8.69 19.52
CA LEU A 379 4.96 9.07 18.93
C LEU A 379 3.98 9.54 20.01
N SER A 380 3.92 8.85 21.15
CA SER A 380 3.11 9.27 22.30
C SER A 380 3.56 10.63 22.83
N ALA A 381 4.86 10.82 23.06
CA ALA A 381 5.40 12.09 23.54
C ALA A 381 5.13 13.24 22.55
N PHE A 382 5.25 12.97 21.25
CA PHE A 382 4.92 13.93 20.20
C PHE A 382 3.42 14.31 20.22
N ALA A 383 2.53 13.33 20.32
CA ALA A 383 1.09 13.56 20.42
C ALA A 383 0.71 14.37 21.67
N ASP A 384 1.35 14.10 22.82
CA ASP A 384 1.18 14.87 24.05
C ASP A 384 1.65 16.32 23.86
N SER A 385 2.78 16.54 23.17
CA SER A 385 3.30 17.88 22.86
C SER A 385 2.31 18.70 22.02
N ILE A 386 1.66 18.07 21.03
CA ILE A 386 0.61 18.71 20.22
C ILE A 386 -0.62 19.01 21.07
N SER A 387 -1.05 18.06 21.90
CA SER A 387 -2.22 18.23 22.78
C SER A 387 -2.04 19.41 23.76
N ASN A 388 -0.82 19.61 24.25
CA ASN A 388 -0.47 20.76 25.09
C ASN A 388 -0.58 22.08 24.31
N LYS A 389 -0.05 22.15 23.08
CA LYS A 389 -0.20 23.32 22.19
C LYS A 389 -1.67 23.66 21.94
N LEU A 390 -2.49 22.65 21.63
CA LEU A 390 -3.93 22.83 21.41
C LEU A 390 -4.65 23.35 22.67
N THR A 391 -4.28 22.85 23.84
CA THR A 391 -4.82 23.31 25.14
C THR A 391 -4.45 24.77 25.42
N ASN A 392 -3.23 25.16 25.05
CA ASN A 392 -2.74 26.53 25.16
C ASN A 392 -3.26 27.46 24.04
N LYS A 393 -4.10 26.97 23.14
CA LYS A 393 -4.66 27.71 21.99
C LYS A 393 -3.61 28.15 20.96
N GLU A 394 -2.49 27.44 20.89
CA GLU A 394 -1.44 27.58 19.87
C GLU A 394 -1.88 26.89 18.55
N TYR A 395 -3.12 27.14 18.11
CA TYR A 395 -3.71 26.46 16.95
C TYR A 395 -3.00 26.80 15.64
N GLN A 396 -2.44 28.00 15.53
CA GLN A 396 -1.73 28.43 14.35
C GLN A 396 -0.47 27.58 14.12
N ASP A 397 0.32 27.33 15.17
CA ASP A 397 1.51 26.48 15.06
C ASP A 397 1.17 25.07 14.54
N VAL A 398 0.12 24.46 15.10
CA VAL A 398 -0.31 23.11 14.71
C VAL A 398 -0.87 23.10 13.28
N SER A 399 -1.68 24.12 12.93
CA SER A 399 -2.24 24.27 11.59
C SER A 399 -1.16 24.51 10.55
N ASP A 400 -0.19 25.38 10.83
CA ASP A 400 0.91 25.69 9.93
C ASP A 400 1.80 24.45 9.74
N ALA A 401 2.13 23.72 10.80
CA ALA A 401 2.91 22.49 10.68
C ALA A 401 2.21 21.44 9.80
N ARG A 402 0.91 21.17 10.03
CA ARG A 402 0.14 20.24 9.20
C ARG A 402 0.01 20.72 7.76
N TYR A 403 -0.18 22.02 7.52
CA TYR A 403 -0.33 22.59 6.18
C TYR A 403 0.95 22.47 5.34
N HIS A 404 2.12 22.63 5.97
CA HIS A 404 3.41 22.56 5.27
C HIS A 404 3.96 21.13 5.14
N SER A 405 3.36 20.16 5.82
CA SER A 405 3.77 18.75 5.72
C SER A 405 3.37 18.15 4.37
N ARG A 406 4.22 17.28 3.83
CA ARG A 406 3.90 16.47 2.65
C ARG A 406 2.63 15.65 2.88
N GLU A 407 1.61 15.90 2.08
CA GLU A 407 0.39 15.09 2.02
C GLU A 407 0.43 14.14 0.81
N PHE A 408 -0.03 12.91 1.01
CA PHE A 408 -0.13 11.86 0.01
C PHE A 408 -1.58 11.64 -0.42
N ALA A 409 -1.78 11.20 -1.67
CA ALA A 409 -3.11 11.01 -2.25
C ALA A 409 -4.09 12.17 -1.97
N THR A 410 -3.64 13.42 -2.13
CA THR A 410 -4.43 14.64 -1.84
C THR A 410 -5.83 14.67 -2.48
N SER A 411 -5.99 14.06 -3.65
CA SER A 411 -7.29 13.93 -4.33
C SER A 411 -8.28 13.04 -3.57
N SER A 412 -7.79 12.08 -2.79
CA SER A 412 -8.57 11.15 -1.96
C SER A 412 -8.99 11.75 -0.62
N LYS A 413 -8.39 12.87 -0.19
CA LYS A 413 -8.72 13.59 1.05
C LYS A 413 -8.70 12.68 2.30
N ILE A 414 -7.71 11.82 2.37
CA ILE A 414 -7.53 10.87 3.50
C ILE A 414 -6.66 11.45 4.62
N ASP A 415 -6.17 12.69 4.46
CA ASP A 415 -5.34 13.41 5.45
C ASP A 415 -4.06 12.67 5.87
N GLN A 416 -3.53 11.81 4.99
CA GLN A 416 -2.28 11.10 5.19
C GLN A 416 -1.10 12.01 4.86
N VAL A 417 -0.20 12.20 5.83
CA VAL A 417 1.00 13.01 5.68
C VAL A 417 2.24 12.20 6.03
N ASP A 418 3.37 12.65 5.51
CA ASP A 418 4.67 12.17 5.97
C ASP A 418 4.87 12.51 7.45
N LEU A 419 5.12 11.48 8.26
CA LEU A 419 5.20 11.62 9.72
C LEU A 419 6.51 12.28 10.17
N VAL A 420 7.60 12.12 9.44
CA VAL A 420 8.89 12.77 9.71
C VAL A 420 8.78 14.27 9.43
N ASP A 421 8.22 14.65 8.28
CA ASP A 421 8.01 16.03 7.86
C ASP A 421 7.05 16.73 8.83
N LEU A 422 5.94 16.07 9.21
CA LEU A 422 5.04 16.60 10.25
C LEU A 422 5.74 16.82 11.58
N ALA A 423 6.50 15.82 12.05
CA ALA A 423 7.21 15.90 13.32
C ALA A 423 8.27 17.02 13.33
N MET A 424 8.96 17.22 12.22
CA MET A 424 9.94 18.29 12.05
C MET A 424 9.28 19.67 11.94
N ASN A 425 8.16 19.78 11.20
CA ASN A 425 7.42 21.03 11.02
C ASN A 425 6.76 21.53 12.30
N MET A 426 6.42 20.64 13.24
CA MET A 426 5.96 21.04 14.57
C MET A 426 7.03 21.77 15.40
N ASN A 427 8.31 21.62 15.05
CA ASN A 427 9.44 22.28 15.69
C ASN A 427 9.50 22.12 17.22
N THR A 428 9.15 20.93 17.72
CA THR A 428 9.28 20.55 19.13
C THR A 428 10.45 19.58 19.32
N ASP A 429 10.94 19.44 20.56
CA ASP A 429 11.99 18.46 20.87
C ASP A 429 11.46 17.03 20.75
N GLU A 430 10.20 16.81 21.09
CA GLU A 430 9.49 15.54 20.88
C GLU A 430 9.37 15.21 19.39
N GLY A 431 9.06 16.20 18.54
CA GLY A 431 9.00 16.03 17.09
C GLY A 431 10.34 15.60 16.50
N LYS A 432 11.44 16.24 16.90
CA LYS A 432 12.79 15.85 16.46
C LYS A 432 13.16 14.42 16.89
N LYS A 433 12.79 14.01 18.10
CA LYS A 433 13.04 12.64 18.60
C LYS A 433 12.21 11.61 17.84
N LEU A 434 10.96 11.91 17.52
CA LEU A 434 10.12 11.05 16.68
C LEU A 434 10.71 10.91 15.27
N ALA A 435 11.09 12.02 14.64
CA ALA A 435 11.72 12.03 13.32
C ALA A 435 13.01 11.20 13.28
N ASP A 436 13.85 11.28 14.32
CA ASP A 436 15.06 10.47 14.46
C ASP A 436 14.75 8.97 14.62
N ALA A 437 13.77 8.61 15.45
CA ALA A 437 13.36 7.22 15.63
C ALA A 437 12.80 6.59 14.33
N LEU A 438 11.96 7.34 13.60
CA LEU A 438 11.40 6.90 12.32
C LEU A 438 12.49 6.67 11.27
N GLN A 439 13.36 7.65 11.05
CA GLN A 439 14.44 7.55 10.06
C GLN A 439 15.46 6.44 10.37
N LYS A 440 15.58 6.02 11.64
CA LYS A 440 16.40 4.86 12.01
C LYS A 440 15.69 3.54 11.75
N ALA A 441 14.39 3.47 11.96
CA ALA A 441 13.58 2.28 11.69
C ALA A 441 13.32 2.05 10.19
N VAL A 442 13.22 3.12 9.40
CA VAL A 442 13.23 3.06 7.93
C VAL A 442 14.66 2.79 7.46
N LYS A 443 14.93 1.56 7.02
CA LYS A 443 16.29 1.09 6.68
C LYS A 443 16.72 1.47 5.28
N TYR A 444 15.76 1.67 4.40
CA TYR A 444 15.99 2.16 3.06
C TYR A 444 14.72 2.87 2.58
N ASN A 445 14.89 3.93 1.81
CA ASN A 445 13.78 4.64 1.19
C ASN A 445 14.23 5.14 -0.18
N ARG A 446 13.37 4.95 -1.18
CA ARG A 446 13.61 5.38 -2.56
C ARG A 446 12.41 6.15 -3.06
N THR A 447 12.68 7.30 -3.67
CA THR A 447 11.65 8.17 -4.24
C THR A 447 12.03 8.58 -5.66
N SER A 448 11.03 8.94 -6.47
CA SER A 448 11.29 9.60 -7.75
C SER A 448 11.83 11.01 -7.52
N SER A 449 12.60 11.53 -8.49
CA SER A 449 13.23 12.85 -8.39
C SER A 449 12.27 14.03 -8.23
N ASN A 450 10.98 13.85 -8.52
CA ASN A 450 9.93 14.85 -8.35
C ASN A 450 9.13 14.67 -7.03
N MET A 451 9.60 13.81 -6.13
CA MET A 451 9.04 13.59 -4.81
C MET A 451 10.02 14.05 -3.72
N THR A 452 9.54 14.91 -2.83
CA THR A 452 10.32 15.44 -1.70
C THR A 452 9.54 15.30 -0.42
N ASN A 453 10.27 15.24 0.71
CA ASN A 453 9.71 15.09 2.05
C ASN A 453 8.83 13.84 2.18
N ALA A 454 9.33 12.73 1.63
CA ALA A 454 8.74 11.40 1.76
C ALA A 454 9.85 10.51 2.31
N TYR A 455 9.74 10.14 3.57
CA TYR A 455 10.80 9.52 4.39
C TYR A 455 10.57 8.04 4.65
N GLY A 456 9.46 7.48 4.17
CA GLY A 456 9.21 6.05 4.11
C GLY A 456 8.30 5.50 5.19
#